data_AF-A0A843VB02-F1
#
_entry.id   AF-A0A843VB02-F1
#
_cell.length_a   1.000
_cell.length_b   1.000
_cell.length_c   1.000
_cell.angle_alpha   90.00
_cell.angle_beta   90.00
_cell.angle_gamma   90.00
#
_symmetry.space_group_name_H-M   'P 1'
#
loop_
_entity.id
_entity.type
_entity.pdbx_description
1 polymer ?
#
loop_
_entity_poly.entity_id
_entity_poly.type
_entity_poly.pdbx_seq_one_letter_code
_entity_poly.pdbx_strand_id
1 'polypeptide(L)'
;MEKIPARCSFGEDSFVFYVFCGMKLEALRAQIFRRWSLSGRRWIIKYCLPSLTDTYCPLCEDGDVDIMYDIHKEHATNPIIIMRVENNESTIMDPAEKDYRYAHTELTNYAVHRGFDWFYIKNDQSRVTARCKGQGCPWRVHASMLGDGLDFAIKTMNNVHTCGCDLKSQHHPRTSKKWIAELVKKKMAHTPQYRPCDMVKDIASDYGVRVPYHQAWCGREVAV
;
A
#
# COMPACT_ATOMS: atom_id res chain seq x y z
N MET A 1 -11.44 12.54 -22.12
CA MET A 1 -11.05 12.32 -20.71
C MET A 1 -10.44 10.95 -20.62
N GLU A 2 -9.22 10.86 -20.09
CA GLU A 2 -8.50 9.60 -19.90
C GLU A 2 -9.15 8.81 -18.74
N LYS A 3 -9.41 7.51 -18.96
CA LYS A 3 -10.11 6.64 -18.01
C LYS A 3 -9.25 5.43 -17.71
N ILE A 4 -9.20 5.02 -16.44
CA ILE A 4 -8.48 3.83 -15.99
C ILE A 4 -9.52 2.76 -15.61
N PRO A 5 -9.42 1.53 -16.14
CA PRO A 5 -10.30 0.45 -15.69
C PRO A 5 -10.01 0.11 -14.23
N ALA A 6 -11.06 -0.16 -13.46
CA ALA A 6 -10.99 -0.56 -12.06
C ALA A 6 -11.76 -1.87 -11.89
N ARG A 7 -11.10 -2.89 -11.34
CA ARG A 7 -11.74 -4.15 -10.92
C ARG A 7 -12.08 -4.01 -9.45
N CYS A 8 -13.36 -4.08 -9.12
CA CYS A 8 -13.84 -4.07 -7.74
C CYS A 8 -14.38 -5.44 -7.35
N SER A 9 -14.00 -5.93 -6.17
CA SER A 9 -14.45 -7.21 -5.61
C SER A 9 -15.21 -7.04 -4.29
N PHE A 10 -16.24 -7.86 -4.09
CA PHE A 10 -16.96 -8.00 -2.83
C PHE A 10 -17.24 -9.50 -2.59
N GLY A 11 -16.66 -10.06 -1.52
CA GLY A 11 -16.62 -11.51 -1.35
C GLY A 11 -15.91 -12.19 -2.53
N GLU A 12 -16.56 -13.17 -3.13
CA GLU A 12 -16.04 -13.90 -4.31
C GLU A 12 -16.44 -13.25 -5.65
N ASP A 13 -17.35 -12.27 -5.64
CA ASP A 13 -17.83 -11.61 -6.85
C ASP A 13 -16.95 -10.40 -7.20
N SER A 14 -16.77 -10.14 -8.49
CA SER A 14 -16.04 -8.95 -8.96
C SER A 14 -16.60 -8.41 -10.27
N PHE A 15 -16.50 -7.10 -10.45
CA PHE A 15 -16.87 -6.44 -11.70
C PHE A 15 -15.89 -5.32 -12.05
N VAL A 16 -15.85 -4.95 -13.33
CA VAL A 16 -14.95 -3.91 -13.84
C VAL A 16 -15.75 -2.69 -14.28
N PHE A 17 -15.28 -1.50 -13.95
CA PHE A 17 -15.82 -0.22 -14.39
C PHE A 17 -14.68 0.77 -14.65
N TYR A 18 -14.99 2.00 -15.06
CA TYR A 18 -13.98 3.02 -15.35
C TYR A 18 -13.96 4.12 -14.28
N VAL A 19 -12.75 4.48 -13.86
CA VAL A 19 -12.47 5.62 -12.99
C VAL A 19 -11.79 6.72 -13.81
N PHE A 20 -12.08 7.98 -13.49
CA PHE A 20 -11.48 9.15 -14.12
C PHE A 20 -11.17 10.23 -13.08
N CYS A 21 -10.23 11.12 -13.40
CA CYS A 21 -9.88 12.27 -12.55
C CYS A 21 -11.12 13.13 -12.24
N GLY A 22 -11.28 13.53 -10.98
CA GLY A 22 -12.42 14.34 -10.51
C GLY A 22 -13.71 13.55 -10.31
N MET A 23 -13.67 12.22 -10.41
CA MET A 23 -14.81 11.36 -10.10
C MET A 23 -15.17 11.44 -8.62
N LYS A 24 -16.42 11.82 -8.32
CA LYS A 24 -16.93 11.90 -6.94
C LYS A 24 -17.03 10.53 -6.27
N LEU A 25 -16.71 10.46 -4.99
CA LEU A 25 -16.80 9.23 -4.21
C LEU A 25 -18.24 8.70 -4.16
N GLU A 26 -19.24 9.58 -4.09
CA GLU A 26 -20.65 9.17 -4.15
C GLU A 26 -21.03 8.55 -5.51
N ALA A 27 -20.45 9.02 -6.61
CA ALA A 27 -20.66 8.40 -7.92
C ALA A 27 -20.03 7.01 -8.00
N LEU A 28 -18.86 6.83 -7.38
CA LEU A 28 -18.20 5.52 -7.22
C LEU A 28 -19.07 4.57 -6.40
N ARG A 29 -19.56 5.06 -5.26
CA ARG A 29 -20.46 4.31 -4.37
C ARG A 29 -21.74 3.89 -5.07
N ALA A 30 -22.35 4.77 -5.86
CA ALA A 30 -23.56 4.47 -6.61
C ALA A 30 -23.33 3.34 -7.64
N GLN A 31 -22.17 3.31 -8.32
CA GLN A 31 -21.84 2.22 -9.26
C GLN A 31 -21.70 0.87 -8.54
N ILE A 32 -21.02 0.85 -7.40
CA ILE A 32 -20.85 -0.36 -6.58
C ILE A 32 -22.19 -0.81 -5.99
N PHE A 33 -22.98 0.12 -5.46
CA PHE A 33 -24.30 -0.17 -4.88
C PHE A 33 -25.25 -0.78 -5.92
N ARG A 34 -25.24 -0.29 -7.16
CA ARG A 34 -26.05 -0.88 -8.25
C ARG A 34 -25.72 -2.34 -8.54
N ARG A 35 -24.49 -2.79 -8.25
CA ARG A 35 -24.06 -4.16 -8.55
C ARG A 35 -24.43 -5.17 -7.45
N TRP A 36 -24.32 -4.76 -6.19
CA TRP A 36 -24.46 -5.66 -5.05
C TRP A 36 -25.62 -5.32 -4.10
N SER A 37 -26.39 -4.27 -4.39
CA SER A 37 -27.56 -3.85 -3.59
C SER A 37 -27.26 -3.87 -2.09
N LEU A 38 -26.09 -3.34 -1.70
CA LEU A 38 -25.52 -3.45 -0.36
C LEU A 38 -26.48 -2.85 0.68
N SER A 39 -27.22 -3.69 1.41
CA SER A 39 -28.15 -3.26 2.47
C SER A 39 -27.45 -3.29 3.82
N GLY A 40 -27.38 -2.16 4.53
CA GLY A 40 -26.76 -2.07 5.86
C GLY A 40 -25.72 -0.97 6.02
N ARG A 41 -25.46 -0.56 7.27
CA ARG A 41 -24.68 0.63 7.63
C ARG A 41 -23.16 0.35 7.55
N ARG A 42 -22.47 1.21 6.77
CA ARG A 42 -21.00 1.37 6.63
C ARG A 42 -20.25 0.17 6.04
N TRP A 43 -20.10 0.21 4.73
CA TRP A 43 -19.06 -0.48 3.98
C TRP A 43 -17.98 0.53 3.54
N ILE A 44 -16.74 0.06 3.45
CA ILE A 44 -15.58 0.85 3.01
C ILE A 44 -15.10 0.29 1.68
N ILE A 45 -14.79 1.18 0.75
CA ILE A 45 -14.08 0.83 -0.48
C ILE A 45 -12.60 1.02 -0.19
N LYS A 46 -11.79 0.00 -0.43
CA LYS A 46 -10.33 0.09 -0.38
C LYS A 46 -9.75 -0.14 -1.77
N TYR A 47 -8.63 0.49 -2.08
CA TYR A 47 -7.89 0.28 -3.32
C TYR A 47 -6.49 -0.27 -3.03
N CYS A 48 -5.97 -1.11 -3.90
CA CYS A 48 -4.64 -1.68 -3.79
C CYS A 48 -3.59 -0.65 -4.29
N LEU A 49 -2.46 -0.52 -3.60
CA LEU A 49 -1.36 0.30 -4.11
C LEU A 49 -0.63 -0.45 -5.25
N PRO A 50 -0.41 0.15 -6.44
CA PRO A 50 0.17 -0.56 -7.59
C PRO A 50 1.56 -1.15 -7.36
N SER A 51 2.31 -0.55 -6.44
CA SER A 51 3.68 -0.92 -6.07
C SER A 51 3.76 -2.06 -5.05
N LEU A 52 2.63 -2.46 -4.45
CA LEU A 52 2.60 -3.33 -3.28
C LEU A 52 1.49 -4.37 -3.41
N THR A 53 1.86 -5.65 -3.36
CA THR A 53 0.89 -6.73 -3.33
C THR A 53 0.20 -6.78 -1.98
N ASP A 54 -1.14 -6.78 -1.97
CA ASP A 54 -1.99 -6.95 -0.77
C ASP A 54 -1.99 -5.77 0.21
N THR A 55 -1.53 -4.59 -0.20
CA THR A 55 -1.68 -3.34 0.58
C THR A 55 -2.87 -2.55 0.09
N TYR A 56 -3.88 -2.40 0.96
CA TYR A 56 -5.13 -1.73 0.65
C TYR A 56 -5.29 -0.42 1.44
N CYS A 57 -5.67 0.66 0.75
CA CYS A 57 -5.94 1.97 1.32
C CYS A 57 -7.44 2.32 1.20
N PRO A 58 -8.09 2.82 2.26
CA PRO A 58 -9.51 3.18 2.24
C PRO A 58 -9.77 4.47 1.44
N LEU A 59 -10.94 4.53 0.80
CA LEU A 59 -11.52 5.73 0.19
C LEU A 59 -12.60 6.30 1.11
N CYS A 60 -12.40 7.51 1.60
CA CYS A 60 -13.25 8.16 2.59
C CYS A 60 -13.85 9.48 2.11
N GLU A 61 -13.12 10.22 1.27
CA GLU A 61 -13.56 11.48 0.67
C GLU A 61 -13.21 11.58 -0.81
N ASP A 62 -13.74 12.59 -1.51
CA ASP A 62 -13.49 12.80 -2.95
C ASP A 62 -11.98 12.90 -3.26
N GLY A 63 -11.22 13.57 -2.39
CA GLY A 63 -9.77 13.71 -2.56
C GLY A 63 -9.02 12.38 -2.54
N ASP A 64 -9.52 11.36 -1.83
CA ASP A 64 -8.91 10.03 -1.81
C ASP A 64 -9.05 9.34 -3.19
N VAL A 65 -10.13 9.63 -3.93
CA VAL A 65 -10.36 9.09 -5.29
C VAL A 65 -9.37 9.69 -6.28
N ASP A 66 -9.10 10.99 -6.16
CA ASP A 66 -8.11 11.67 -7.00
C ASP A 66 -6.69 11.16 -6.70
N ILE A 67 -6.33 11.01 -5.42
CA ILE A 67 -5.03 10.42 -5.01
C ILE A 67 -4.88 9.01 -5.58
N MET A 68 -5.90 8.17 -5.45
CA MET A 68 -5.90 6.82 -6.01
C MET A 68 -5.70 6.86 -7.53
N TYR A 69 -6.42 7.74 -8.23
CA TYR A 69 -6.30 7.89 -9.68
C TYR A 69 -4.88 8.31 -10.09
N ASP A 70 -4.30 9.32 -9.45
CA ASP A 70 -2.96 9.84 -9.75
C ASP A 70 -1.88 8.78 -9.54
N ILE A 71 -1.97 8.04 -8.43
CA ILE A 71 -1.09 6.89 -8.14
C ILE A 71 -1.13 5.89 -9.29
N HIS A 72 -2.33 5.45 -9.68
CA HIS A 72 -2.46 4.42 -10.71
C HIS A 72 -2.10 4.92 -12.10
N LYS A 73 -2.37 6.19 -12.40
CA LYS A 73 -2.01 6.81 -13.67
C LYS A 73 -0.51 6.85 -13.90
N GLU A 74 0.26 7.16 -12.86
CA GLU A 74 1.73 7.17 -12.94
C GLU A 74 2.35 5.76 -13.00
N HIS A 75 1.56 4.72 -12.71
CA HIS A 75 2.02 3.34 -12.66
C HIS A 75 1.72 2.59 -13.97
N ALA A 76 2.71 2.55 -14.88
CA ALA A 76 2.60 1.90 -16.18
C ALA A 76 2.47 0.35 -16.14
N THR A 77 2.76 -0.29 -15.01
CA THR A 77 2.87 -1.76 -14.91
C THR A 77 1.54 -2.46 -14.59
N ASN A 78 0.54 -1.75 -14.06
CA ASN A 78 -0.78 -2.29 -13.76
C ASN A 78 -1.86 -1.33 -14.27
N PRO A 79 -2.44 -1.58 -15.47
CA PRO A 79 -3.42 -0.68 -16.05
C PRO A 79 -4.78 -0.72 -15.35
N ILE A 80 -4.96 -1.60 -14.34
CA ILE A 80 -6.23 -1.82 -13.66
C ILE A 80 -6.10 -1.46 -12.17
N ILE A 81 -6.97 -0.56 -11.70
CA ILE A 81 -7.11 -0.28 -10.27
C ILE A 81 -7.81 -1.46 -9.60
N ILE A 82 -7.16 -2.09 -8.63
CA ILE A 82 -7.79 -3.17 -7.85
C ILE A 82 -8.47 -2.56 -6.64
N MET A 83 -9.77 -2.76 -6.52
CA MET A 83 -10.59 -2.30 -5.41
C MET A 83 -11.24 -3.48 -4.68
N ARG A 84 -11.42 -3.35 -3.37
CA ARG A 84 -12.15 -4.30 -2.53
C ARG A 84 -13.17 -3.55 -1.69
N VAL A 85 -14.38 -4.08 -1.61
CA VAL A 85 -15.40 -3.60 -0.67
C VAL A 85 -15.36 -4.48 0.56
N GLU A 86 -15.31 -3.86 1.73
CA GLU A 86 -15.31 -4.54 3.03
C GLU A 86 -16.44 -3.99 3.90
N ASN A 87 -17.11 -4.88 4.65
CA ASN A 87 -18.06 -4.46 5.67
C ASN A 87 -17.29 -4.10 6.95
N ASN A 88 -17.69 -3.02 7.63
CA ASN A 88 -17.00 -2.61 8.87
C ASN A 88 -17.06 -3.67 9.98
N GLU A 89 -18.02 -4.61 9.91
CA GLU A 89 -18.14 -5.70 10.88
C GLU A 89 -17.06 -6.78 10.73
N SER A 90 -16.45 -6.93 9.54
CA SER A 90 -15.46 -7.98 9.26
C SER A 90 -14.00 -7.56 9.48
N THR A 91 -13.75 -6.31 9.90
CA THR A 91 -12.40 -5.86 10.27
C THR A 91 -12.35 -5.51 11.76
N ILE A 92 -12.78 -6.45 12.62
CA ILE A 92 -12.22 -6.51 13.97
C ILE A 92 -10.84 -7.19 13.83
N MET A 93 -9.91 -6.52 13.14
CA MET A 93 -8.50 -6.73 13.45
C MET A 93 -8.30 -6.15 14.84
N ASP A 94 -7.57 -6.86 15.70
CA ASP A 94 -7.23 -6.36 17.02
C ASP A 94 -6.68 -4.92 16.88
N PRO A 95 -7.25 -3.91 17.58
CA PRO A 95 -6.71 -2.56 17.58
C PRO A 95 -5.21 -2.49 17.93
N ALA A 96 -4.66 -3.52 18.60
CA ALA A 96 -3.24 -3.67 18.84
C ALA A 96 -2.39 -4.01 17.60
N GLU A 97 -2.98 -4.52 16.52
CA GLU A 97 -2.29 -4.94 15.30
C GLU A 97 -2.13 -3.79 14.28
N LYS A 98 -3.05 -2.81 14.29
CA LYS A 98 -2.96 -1.57 13.49
C LYS A 98 -2.27 -0.43 14.25
N ASP A 99 -1.05 -0.72 14.70
CA ASP A 99 -0.15 0.25 15.31
C ASP A 99 0.41 1.24 14.25
N TYR A 100 0.98 2.38 14.65
CA TYR A 100 1.71 3.32 13.75
C TYR A 100 2.81 2.61 12.93
N ARG A 101 3.22 1.42 13.41
CA ARG A 101 4.07 0.46 12.72
C ARG A 101 3.53 0.02 11.36
N TYR A 102 2.22 -0.11 11.18
CA TYR A 102 1.62 -0.46 9.89
C TYR A 102 1.95 0.61 8.85
N ALA A 103 1.73 1.88 9.17
CA ALA A 103 2.09 2.99 8.29
C ALA A 103 3.61 3.04 8.01
N HIS A 104 4.46 2.75 9.01
CA HIS A 104 5.90 2.61 8.80
C HIS A 104 6.23 1.49 7.79
N THR A 105 5.63 0.31 7.95
CA THR A 105 5.87 -0.85 7.09
C THR A 105 5.43 -0.56 5.66
N GLU A 106 4.23 -0.04 5.46
CA GLU A 106 3.73 0.28 4.11
C GLU A 106 4.55 1.38 3.42
N LEU A 107 4.92 2.43 4.14
CA LEU A 107 5.84 3.45 3.61
C LEU A 107 7.22 2.89 3.27
N THR A 108 7.72 1.96 4.09
CA THR A 108 9.00 1.30 3.83
C THR A 108 8.92 0.41 2.59
N ASN A 109 7.87 -0.39 2.46
CA ASN A 109 7.66 -1.23 1.29
C ASN A 109 7.56 -0.38 0.02
N TYR A 110 6.77 0.70 0.06
CA TYR A 110 6.62 1.63 -1.06
C TYR A 110 7.97 2.22 -1.48
N ALA A 111 8.75 2.71 -0.51
CA ALA A 111 10.04 3.33 -0.77
C ALA A 111 11.08 2.35 -1.32
N VAL A 112 11.12 1.12 -0.79
CA VAL A 112 11.97 0.03 -1.28
C VAL A 112 11.60 -0.31 -2.73
N HIS A 113 10.31 -0.50 -3.04
CA HIS A 113 9.85 -0.81 -4.39
C HIS A 113 10.11 0.33 -5.40
N ARG A 114 9.99 1.59 -4.95
CA ARG A 114 10.24 2.78 -5.78
C ARG A 114 11.72 3.18 -5.82
N GLY A 115 12.56 2.58 -5.00
CA GLY A 115 14.01 2.78 -5.02
C GLY A 115 14.48 4.09 -4.38
N PHE A 116 13.78 4.61 -3.38
CA PHE A 116 14.19 5.83 -2.68
C PHE A 116 14.19 5.65 -1.16
N ASP A 117 14.94 6.49 -0.45
CA ASP A 117 14.89 6.55 1.01
C ASP A 117 14.08 7.76 1.50
N TRP A 118 13.49 7.65 2.69
CA TRP A 118 12.61 8.64 3.28
C TRP A 118 12.93 8.90 4.75
N PHE A 119 12.36 9.96 5.31
CA PHE A 119 12.40 10.26 6.75
C PHE A 119 11.07 10.84 7.21
N TYR A 120 10.76 10.68 8.49
CA TYR A 120 9.58 11.30 9.08
C TYR A 120 9.78 12.81 9.25
N ILE A 121 8.81 13.58 8.79
CA ILE A 121 8.61 14.95 9.29
C ILE A 121 7.86 14.89 10.63
N LYS A 122 6.82 14.06 10.69
CA LYS A 122 6.00 13.87 11.88
C LYS A 122 5.47 12.44 11.93
N ASN A 123 5.51 11.83 13.10
CA ASN A 123 4.97 10.52 13.38
C ASN A 123 4.34 10.56 14.77
N ASP A 124 3.01 10.50 14.83
CA ASP A 124 2.24 10.38 16.06
C ASP A 124 1.24 9.22 15.94
N GLN A 125 0.53 8.90 17.02
CA GLN A 125 -0.39 7.75 17.06
C GLN A 125 -1.50 7.82 15.99
N SER A 126 -1.82 9.00 15.48
CA SER A 126 -2.92 9.23 14.56
C SER A 126 -2.49 9.74 13.19
N ARG A 127 -1.24 10.14 13.00
CA ARG A 127 -0.78 10.85 11.79
C ARG A 127 0.67 10.52 11.47
N VAL A 128 0.90 10.33 10.17
CA VAL A 128 2.22 10.07 9.62
C VAL A 128 2.48 11.03 8.47
N THR A 129 3.62 11.73 8.52
CA THR A 129 4.09 12.59 7.44
C THR A 129 5.54 12.23 7.12
N ALA A 130 5.81 11.88 5.87
CA ALA A 130 7.13 11.50 5.40
C ALA A 130 7.56 12.31 4.17
N ARG A 131 8.89 12.48 4.02
CA ARG A 131 9.54 13.10 2.85
C ARG A 131 10.68 12.23 2.35
N CYS A 132 11.02 12.38 1.08
CA CYS A 132 12.16 11.73 0.47
C CYS A 132 13.46 12.36 1.01
N LYS A 133 14.50 11.56 1.23
CA LYS A 133 15.82 12.05 1.67
C LYS A 133 16.60 12.76 0.58
N GLY A 134 16.20 12.62 -0.69
CA GLY A 134 16.86 13.30 -1.80
C GLY A 134 16.81 14.82 -1.63
N GLN A 135 17.96 15.48 -1.85
CA GLN A 135 18.06 16.92 -1.69
C GLN A 135 17.13 17.65 -2.66
N GLY A 136 16.30 18.56 -2.14
CA GLY A 136 15.33 19.32 -2.94
C GLY A 136 14.19 18.47 -3.53
N CYS A 137 14.04 17.21 -3.10
CA CYS A 137 12.98 16.34 -3.62
C CYS A 137 11.60 16.81 -3.13
N PRO A 138 10.62 17.04 -4.02
CA PRO A 138 9.30 17.49 -3.62
C PRO A 138 8.41 16.36 -3.10
N TRP A 139 8.83 15.09 -3.23
CA TRP A 139 8.06 13.94 -2.78
C TRP A 139 7.73 14.03 -1.29
N ARG A 140 6.43 13.92 -0.98
CA ARG A 140 5.89 13.99 0.38
C ARG A 140 4.58 13.25 0.46
N VAL A 141 4.37 12.54 1.56
CA VAL A 141 3.09 11.90 1.87
C VAL A 141 2.62 12.28 3.27
N HIS A 142 1.32 12.48 3.41
CA HIS A 142 0.63 12.67 4.68
C HIS A 142 -0.53 11.68 4.76
N ALA A 143 -0.51 10.84 5.78
CA ALA A 143 -1.58 9.92 6.11
C ALA A 143 -2.09 10.20 7.53
N SER A 144 -3.39 9.99 7.73
CA SER A 144 -4.02 10.12 9.05
C SER A 144 -4.99 8.97 9.29
N MET A 145 -5.09 8.58 10.56
CA MET A 145 -6.10 7.65 11.05
C MET A 145 -7.49 8.23 10.77
N LEU A 146 -8.40 7.36 10.37
CA LEU A 146 -9.81 7.68 10.16
C LEU A 146 -10.49 7.96 11.50
N GLY A 147 -11.63 8.65 11.45
CA GLY A 147 -12.36 9.04 12.66
C GLY A 147 -12.91 7.88 13.50
N ASP A 148 -12.93 6.66 12.94
CA ASP A 148 -13.26 5.43 13.68
C ASP A 148 -12.07 4.80 14.40
N GLY A 149 -10.84 5.30 14.17
CA GLY A 149 -9.62 4.79 14.76
C GLY A 149 -9.11 3.48 14.14
N LEU A 150 -9.79 2.96 13.11
CA LEU A 150 -9.57 1.60 12.64
C LEU A 150 -8.65 1.50 11.42
N ASP A 151 -8.44 2.57 10.67
CA ASP A 151 -7.64 2.55 9.43
C ASP A 151 -6.92 3.87 9.19
N PHE A 152 -5.83 3.87 8.41
CA PHE A 152 -5.16 5.08 7.93
C PHE A 152 -5.56 5.37 6.48
N ALA A 153 -5.83 6.64 6.16
CA ALA A 153 -6.02 7.13 4.80
C ALA A 153 -4.90 8.09 4.40
N ILE A 154 -4.49 8.02 3.13
CA ILE A 154 -3.56 8.99 2.55
C ILE A 154 -4.34 10.27 2.25
N LYS A 155 -4.07 11.34 2.99
CA LYS A 155 -4.79 12.62 2.86
C LYS A 155 -4.19 13.56 1.85
N THR A 156 -2.86 13.57 1.74
CA THR A 156 -2.18 14.31 0.69
C THR A 156 -0.95 13.55 0.26
N MET A 157 -0.70 13.52 -1.05
CA MET A 157 0.54 12.97 -1.59
C MET A 157 1.03 13.81 -2.76
N ASN A 158 2.29 14.19 -2.71
CA ASN A 158 3.04 14.62 -3.88
C ASN A 158 3.93 13.45 -4.29
N ASN A 159 3.59 12.80 -5.40
CA ASN A 159 4.31 11.62 -5.87
C ASN A 159 5.48 11.93 -6.81
N VAL A 160 5.79 13.21 -7.04
CA VAL A 160 6.87 13.63 -7.93
C VAL A 160 8.22 13.47 -7.23
N HIS A 161 9.14 12.76 -7.88
CA HIS A 161 10.54 12.67 -7.47
C HIS A 161 11.44 13.46 -8.42
N THR A 162 12.36 14.25 -7.86
CA THR A 162 13.43 14.94 -8.62
C THR A 162 14.83 14.46 -8.21
N CYS A 163 14.91 13.53 -7.25
CA CYS A 163 16.15 13.14 -6.61
C CYS A 163 17.01 12.14 -7.38
N GLY A 164 16.53 11.63 -8.52
CA GLY A 164 17.24 10.62 -9.32
C GLY A 164 17.64 9.36 -8.55
N CYS A 165 17.06 9.14 -7.36
CA CYS A 165 17.39 8.00 -6.52
C CYS A 165 16.83 6.74 -7.17
N ASP A 166 17.70 5.96 -7.80
CA ASP A 166 17.38 4.61 -8.24
C ASP A 166 18.18 3.60 -7.41
N LEU A 167 17.65 3.29 -6.22
CA LEU A 167 18.21 2.26 -5.35
C LEU A 167 17.79 0.84 -5.79
N LYS A 168 17.05 0.67 -6.90
CA LYS A 168 16.53 -0.63 -7.39
C LYS A 168 17.57 -1.55 -8.03
N SER A 169 18.85 -1.24 -7.86
CA SER A 169 19.95 -2.11 -8.32
C SER A 169 21.02 -2.29 -7.24
N GLN A 170 20.82 -1.66 -6.08
CA GLN A 170 21.78 -1.62 -4.99
C GLN A 170 21.17 -2.22 -3.72
N HIS A 171 21.99 -2.35 -2.68
CA HIS A 171 21.48 -2.63 -1.34
C HIS A 171 20.68 -1.42 -0.87
N HIS A 172 19.39 -1.62 -0.57
CA HIS A 172 18.54 -0.54 -0.10
C HIS A 172 18.74 -0.35 1.41
N PRO A 173 18.98 0.88 1.92
CA PRO A 173 19.25 1.10 3.35
C PRO A 173 18.17 0.58 4.31
N ARG A 174 16.94 0.42 3.82
CA ARG A 174 15.78 -0.06 4.58
C ARG A 174 15.49 -1.55 4.46
N THR A 175 16.25 -2.35 3.70
CA THR A 175 16.11 -3.82 3.68
C THR A 175 16.81 -4.43 4.90
N SER A 176 16.28 -4.14 6.09
CA SER A 176 16.78 -4.68 7.36
C SER A 176 16.28 -6.11 7.60
N LYS A 177 16.94 -6.86 8.49
CA LYS A 177 16.45 -8.19 8.91
C LYS A 177 15.00 -8.15 9.44
N LYS A 178 14.61 -7.06 10.11
CA LYS A 178 13.23 -6.87 10.60
C LYS A 178 12.24 -6.67 9.45
N TRP A 179 12.61 -5.89 8.43
CA TRP A 179 11.78 -5.70 7.24
C TRP A 179 11.57 -7.03 6.49
N ILE A 180 12.65 -7.81 6.33
CA ILE A 180 12.58 -9.16 5.75
C ILE A 180 11.66 -10.04 6.60
N ALA A 181 11.79 -10.01 7.93
CA ALA A 181 10.95 -10.81 8.82
C ALA A 181 9.46 -10.53 8.63
N GLU A 182 9.05 -9.25 8.64
CA GLU A 182 7.65 -8.86 8.42
C GLU A 182 7.14 -9.29 7.04
N LEU A 183 7.98 -9.12 6.00
CA LEU A 183 7.62 -9.51 4.63
C LEU A 183 7.39 -11.03 4.51
N VAL A 184 8.26 -11.83 5.10
CA VAL A 184 8.21 -13.29 4.96
C VAL A 184 7.27 -13.95 5.96
N LYS A 185 6.90 -13.28 7.07
CA LYS A 185 6.01 -13.81 8.11
C LYS A 185 4.69 -14.35 7.53
N LYS A 186 4.02 -13.56 6.68
CA LYS A 186 2.78 -13.98 6.00
C LYS A 186 3.01 -15.15 5.03
N LYS A 187 4.11 -15.12 4.27
CA LYS A 187 4.46 -16.20 3.32
C LYS A 187 4.80 -17.50 4.07
N MET A 188 5.53 -17.44 5.17
CA MET A 188 5.91 -18.59 6.00
C MET A 188 4.72 -19.25 6.70
N ALA A 189 3.68 -18.48 7.04
CA ALA A 189 2.43 -19.04 7.59
C ALA A 189 1.75 -20.02 6.62
N HIS A 190 1.83 -19.75 5.31
CA HIS A 190 1.26 -20.61 4.27
C HIS A 190 2.28 -21.59 3.66
N THR A 191 3.57 -21.28 3.78
CA THR A 191 4.68 -22.08 3.24
C THR A 191 5.79 -22.22 4.29
N PRO A 192 5.66 -23.17 5.24
CA PRO A 192 6.61 -23.31 6.35
C PRO A 192 8.06 -23.59 5.93
N GLN A 193 8.27 -24.14 4.73
CA GLN A 193 9.59 -24.46 4.19
C GLN A 193 10.23 -23.33 3.36
N TYR A 194 9.74 -22.08 3.47
CA TYR A 194 10.28 -20.97 2.69
C TYR A 194 11.75 -20.72 3.03
N ARG A 195 12.64 -20.92 2.04
CA ARG A 195 14.09 -20.93 2.25
C ARG A 195 14.68 -19.53 2.04
N PRO A 196 15.77 -19.17 2.74
CA PRO A 196 16.45 -17.90 2.52
C PRO A 196 16.89 -17.64 1.08
N CYS A 197 17.24 -18.67 0.31
CA CYS A 197 17.57 -18.52 -1.11
C CYS A 197 16.37 -18.12 -1.97
N ASP A 198 15.17 -18.61 -1.63
CA ASP A 198 13.94 -18.27 -2.33
C ASP A 198 13.48 -16.87 -1.93
N MET A 199 13.64 -16.49 -0.65
CA MET A 199 13.43 -15.13 -0.18
C MET A 199 14.28 -14.10 -0.96
N VAL A 200 15.57 -14.39 -1.20
CA VAL A 200 16.44 -13.50 -1.97
C VAL A 200 15.95 -13.33 -3.40
N LYS A 201 15.51 -14.42 -4.05
CA LYS A 201 14.97 -14.38 -5.43
C LYS A 201 13.66 -13.62 -5.49
N ASP A 202 12.72 -13.92 -4.60
CA ASP A 202 11.42 -13.27 -4.53
C ASP A 202 11.57 -11.78 -4.24
N ILE A 203 12.41 -11.39 -3.28
CA ILE A 203 12.64 -9.97 -2.98
C ILE A 203 13.25 -9.24 -4.18
N ALA A 204 14.20 -9.86 -4.87
CA ALA A 204 14.77 -9.29 -6.08
C ALA A 204 13.72 -9.15 -7.21
N SER A 205 12.83 -10.13 -7.36
CA SER A 205 11.76 -10.13 -8.35
C SER A 205 10.65 -9.11 -8.04
N ASP A 206 10.14 -9.12 -6.81
CA ASP A 206 8.97 -8.36 -6.38
C ASP A 206 9.30 -6.87 -6.14
N TYR A 207 10.49 -6.61 -5.62
CA TYR A 207 10.91 -5.26 -5.19
C TYR A 207 12.04 -4.68 -6.02
N GLY A 208 12.72 -5.47 -6.86
CA GLY A 208 13.89 -5.02 -7.58
C GLY A 208 15.02 -4.59 -6.65
N VAL A 209 15.20 -5.23 -5.48
CA VAL A 209 16.29 -4.88 -4.56
C VAL A 209 17.17 -6.08 -4.24
N ARG A 210 18.48 -5.85 -4.10
CA ARG A 210 19.42 -6.91 -3.77
C ARG A 210 19.57 -7.05 -2.26
N VAL A 211 19.20 -8.23 -1.75
CA VAL A 211 19.37 -8.58 -0.34
C VAL A 211 20.47 -9.66 -0.20
N PRO A 212 21.47 -9.47 0.67
CA PRO A 212 22.46 -10.50 0.99
C PRO A 212 21.82 -11.75 1.61
N TYR A 213 22.29 -12.94 1.25
CA TYR A 213 21.80 -14.21 1.79
C TYR A 213 21.77 -14.25 3.32
N HIS A 214 22.85 -13.78 3.98
CA HIS A 214 22.92 -13.72 5.44
C HIS A 214 21.81 -12.84 6.05
N GLN A 215 21.43 -11.73 5.39
CA GLN A 215 20.31 -10.91 5.85
C GLN A 215 18.97 -11.62 5.68
N ALA A 216 18.78 -12.35 4.58
CA ALA A 216 17.57 -13.15 4.37
C ALA A 216 17.44 -14.27 5.41
N TRP A 217 18.53 -14.96 5.73
CA TRP A 217 18.56 -15.94 6.82
C TRP A 217 18.24 -15.28 8.15
N CYS A 218 18.95 -14.21 8.55
CA CYS A 218 18.64 -13.52 9.81
C CYS A 218 17.19 -13.02 9.88
N GLY A 219 16.61 -12.58 8.75
CA GLY A 219 15.21 -12.18 8.68
C GLY A 219 14.24 -13.33 8.92
N ARG A 220 14.53 -14.51 8.33
CA ARG A 220 13.78 -15.74 8.57
C ARG A 220 13.79 -16.14 10.04
N GLU A 221 14.95 -16.16 10.69
CA GLU A 221 15.06 -16.55 12.11
C GLU A 221 14.32 -15.59 13.05
N VAL A 222 14.09 -14.34 12.64
CA VAL A 222 13.30 -13.35 13.40
C VAL A 222 11.79 -13.50 13.14
N ALA A 223 11.41 -14.13 12.02
CA ALA A 223 10.00 -14.33 11.64
C ALA A 223 9.37 -15.57 12.25
N VAL A 224 10.19 -16.55 12.65
CA VAL A 224 9.81 -17.77 13.41
C VAL A 224 9.47 -17.40 14.85
#